data_AF-A0A2Y9BIZ1-F1
#
_entry.id   AF-A0A2Y9BIZ1-F1
#
_cell.length_a   1.000
_cell.length_b   1.000
_cell.length_c   1.000
_cell.angle_alpha   90.00
_cell.angle_beta   90.00
_cell.angle_gamma   90.00
#
_symmetry.space_group_name_H-M   'P 1'
#
loop_
_entity.id
_entity.type
_entity.pdbx_description
1 polymer ?
#
loop_
_entity_poly.entity_id
_entity_poly.type
_entity_poly.pdbx_seq_one_letter_code
_entity_poly.pdbx_strand_id
1 'polypeptide(L)'
;MAKLDYEYLAGILEKARAGDGNAFAEIYTATYYTQYQVICQDTQDKDLALDLLLRLYTSAFMDIHSLSSPKYLLSWLDQIRCNICAEFCKTVQKTSSRNIPISHKEAALDAFTANRILTNALAVCGIAPSDVPVDVLETWMNYTKPGIYRVRYLIYSMLAILVLLPLLFVKPSVKAEWTGSGEGGAEYSLSIHSLLPVSSVSAELNGSPADLEKAGYREYRAVAGENGTLDITVRSVNGQTYTRSYDLTPFDTEPPVLITSDRRSGKIYLTVRETYSGIDYEGITGLTPESYDPQSGLLVFPVPDAEVTVKIPDNAGNTLTVSLSP
;
A
#
# COMPACT_ATOMS: atom_id res chain seq x y z
N MET A 1 10.78 -14.80 30.91
CA MET A 1 9.34 -14.51 31.00
C MET A 1 9.12 -13.10 30.49
N ALA A 2 8.57 -12.95 29.28
CA ALA A 2 8.17 -11.65 28.75
C ALA A 2 7.26 -10.98 29.78
N LYS A 3 7.51 -9.69 30.10
CA LYS A 3 6.71 -8.77 30.90
C LYS A 3 5.25 -9.24 31.04
N LEU A 4 5.02 -10.23 31.90
CA LEU A 4 3.68 -10.64 32.30
C LEU A 4 3.30 -9.46 33.18
N ASP A 5 2.45 -8.63 32.60
CA ASP A 5 2.37 -7.21 32.92
C ASP A 5 2.31 -7.04 34.44
N TYR A 6 3.41 -6.59 35.05
CA TYR A 6 3.52 -6.61 36.52
C TYR A 6 2.45 -5.74 37.16
N GLU A 7 1.97 -4.74 36.42
CA GLU A 7 0.80 -3.92 36.74
C GLU A 7 -0.49 -4.74 36.74
N TYR A 8 -0.68 -5.64 35.78
CA TYR A 8 -1.80 -6.57 35.74
C TYR A 8 -1.78 -7.55 36.92
N LEU A 9 -0.64 -8.17 37.21
CA LEU A 9 -0.49 -9.07 38.37
C LEU A 9 -0.68 -8.34 39.70
N ALA A 10 -0.20 -7.09 39.80
CA ALA A 10 -0.44 -6.25 40.97
C ALA A 10 -1.93 -5.98 41.16
N GLY A 11 -2.65 -5.64 40.07
CA GLY A 11 -4.09 -5.43 40.09
C GLY A 11 -4.87 -6.66 40.52
N ILE A 12 -4.52 -7.86 40.03
CA ILE A 12 -5.14 -9.11 40.47
C ILE A 12 -4.87 -9.37 41.95
N LEU A 13 -3.63 -9.18 42.40
CA LEU A 13 -3.26 -9.48 43.79
C LEU A 13 -4.00 -8.57 44.79
N GLU A 14 -4.17 -7.28 44.47
CA GLU A 14 -4.96 -6.38 45.31
C GLU A 14 -6.44 -6.80 45.38
N LYS A 15 -7.03 -7.22 44.27
CA LYS A 15 -8.41 -7.76 44.26
C LYS A 15 -8.54 -9.04 45.06
N ALA A 16 -7.56 -9.94 44.94
CA ALA A 16 -7.54 -11.19 45.72
C ALA A 16 -7.44 -10.89 47.23
N ARG A 17 -6.59 -9.94 47.65
CA ARG A 17 -6.54 -9.48 49.05
C ARG A 17 -7.84 -8.82 49.52
N ALA A 18 -8.62 -8.23 48.62
CA ALA A 18 -9.95 -7.71 48.92
C ALA A 18 -11.03 -8.82 49.02
N GLY A 19 -10.67 -10.09 48.79
CA GLY A 19 -11.58 -11.23 48.87
C GLY A 19 -12.30 -11.57 47.55
N ASP A 20 -11.85 -11.04 46.42
CA ASP A 20 -12.46 -11.31 45.10
C ASP A 20 -12.14 -12.72 44.60
N GLY A 21 -13.15 -13.59 44.58
CA GLY A 21 -13.04 -14.99 44.12
C GLY A 21 -12.56 -15.13 42.67
N ASN A 22 -12.90 -14.18 41.79
CA ASN A 22 -12.45 -14.19 40.40
C ASN A 22 -10.94 -13.92 40.30
N ALA A 23 -10.42 -13.04 41.17
CA ALA A 23 -8.98 -12.77 41.22
C ALA A 23 -8.17 -13.99 41.71
N PHE A 24 -8.69 -14.74 42.69
CA PHE A 24 -8.11 -16.02 43.09
C PHE A 24 -8.16 -17.06 41.98
N ALA A 25 -9.27 -17.11 41.23
CA ALA A 25 -9.41 -17.99 40.08
C ALA A 25 -8.40 -17.68 38.98
N GLU A 26 -8.12 -16.40 38.69
CA GLU A 26 -7.10 -16.00 37.73
C GLU A 26 -5.69 -16.43 38.17
N ILE A 27 -5.34 -16.21 39.44
CA ILE A 27 -4.05 -16.67 40.00
C ILE A 27 -3.93 -18.19 39.87
N TYR A 28 -4.97 -18.92 40.30
CA TYR A 28 -5.00 -20.38 40.22
C TYR A 28 -4.85 -20.87 38.78
N THR A 29 -5.66 -20.35 37.86
CA THR A 29 -5.64 -20.76 36.44
C THR A 29 -4.25 -20.56 35.83
N ALA A 30 -3.55 -19.49 36.21
CA ALA A 30 -2.22 -19.20 35.71
C ALA A 30 -1.13 -20.17 36.21
N THR A 31 -1.29 -20.78 37.39
CA THR A 31 -0.21 -21.55 38.06
C THR A 31 -0.52 -23.02 38.29
N TYR A 32 -1.78 -23.46 38.30
CA TYR A 32 -2.17 -24.79 38.76
C TYR A 32 -1.53 -25.92 37.94
N TYR A 33 -1.44 -25.75 36.62
CA TYR A 33 -0.89 -26.78 35.75
C TYR A 33 0.57 -27.09 36.09
N THR A 34 1.40 -26.06 36.24
CA THR A 34 2.83 -26.23 36.59
C THR A 34 3.00 -26.80 37.99
N GLN A 35 2.21 -26.33 38.96
CA GLN A 35 2.29 -26.84 40.34
C GLN A 35 1.86 -28.31 40.41
N TYR A 36 0.78 -28.70 39.72
CA TYR A 36 0.31 -30.08 39.65
C TYR A 36 1.34 -31.01 39.01
N GLN A 37 1.97 -30.60 37.90
CA GLN A 37 3.00 -31.41 37.24
C GLN A 37 4.18 -31.71 38.17
N VAL A 38 4.65 -30.72 38.92
CA VAL A 38 5.76 -30.91 39.87
C VAL A 38 5.33 -31.85 41.01
N ILE A 39 4.15 -31.64 41.59
CA ILE A 39 3.63 -32.51 42.65
C ILE A 39 3.46 -33.96 42.16
N CYS A 40 2.95 -34.17 40.95
CA CYS A 40 2.85 -35.51 40.35
C CYS A 40 4.21 -36.19 40.17
N GLN A 41 5.25 -35.43 39.80
CA GLN A 41 6.61 -35.96 39.69
C GLN A 41 7.17 -36.40 41.04
N ASP A 42 6.93 -35.61 42.09
CA ASP A 42 7.43 -35.88 43.44
C ASP A 42 6.68 -37.04 44.13
N THR A 43 5.37 -37.16 43.90
CA THR A 43 4.51 -38.12 44.60
C THR A 43 4.31 -39.44 43.87
N GLN A 44 4.39 -39.43 42.54
CA GLN A 44 4.04 -40.58 41.68
C GLN A 44 2.67 -41.19 41.97
N ASP A 45 1.74 -40.43 42.55
CA ASP A 45 0.35 -40.82 42.81
C ASP A 45 -0.57 -39.66 42.44
N LYS A 46 -1.54 -39.92 41.55
CA LYS A 46 -2.43 -38.92 41.00
C LYS A 46 -3.40 -38.39 42.05
N ASP A 47 -4.05 -39.27 42.80
CA ASP A 47 -5.10 -38.87 43.74
C ASP A 47 -4.48 -38.09 44.90
N LEU A 48 -3.30 -38.52 45.34
CA LEU A 48 -2.50 -37.79 46.30
C LEU A 48 -2.03 -36.43 45.76
N ALA A 49 -1.60 -36.36 44.50
CA ALA A 49 -1.20 -35.09 43.91
C ALA A 49 -2.34 -34.07 43.87
N LEU A 50 -3.59 -34.53 43.64
CA LEU A 50 -4.77 -33.66 43.69
C LEU A 50 -5.05 -33.15 45.11
N ASP A 51 -4.89 -33.99 46.14
CA ASP A 51 -5.05 -33.59 47.55
C ASP A 51 -3.99 -32.56 47.96
N LEU A 52 -2.73 -32.78 47.61
CA LEU A 52 -1.65 -31.84 47.89
C LEU A 52 -1.80 -30.53 47.10
N LEU A 53 -2.31 -30.58 45.87
CA LEU A 53 -2.63 -29.38 45.09
C LEU A 53 -3.74 -28.56 45.77
N LEU A 54 -4.80 -29.21 46.24
CA LEU A 54 -5.87 -28.55 47.01
C LEU A 54 -5.31 -27.90 48.28
N ARG A 55 -4.46 -28.62 49.02
CA ARG A 55 -3.83 -28.13 50.25
C ARG A 55 -2.90 -26.94 49.98
N LEU A 56 -2.14 -26.98 48.89
CA LEU A 56 -1.30 -25.87 48.42
C LEU A 56 -2.13 -24.61 48.20
N TYR A 57 -3.19 -24.69 47.41
CA TYR A 57 -3.99 -23.50 47.10
C TYR A 57 -4.83 -23.02 48.29
N THR A 58 -5.30 -23.93 49.15
CA THR A 58 -5.95 -23.54 50.41
C THR A 58 -5.00 -22.75 51.31
N SER A 59 -3.77 -23.24 51.51
CA SER A 59 -2.76 -22.52 52.30
C SER A 59 -2.37 -21.19 51.66
N ALA A 60 -2.18 -21.17 50.33
CA ALA A 60 -1.85 -19.96 49.61
C ALA A 60 -2.98 -18.91 49.68
N PHE A 61 -4.25 -19.32 49.58
CA PHE A 61 -5.36 -18.39 49.65
C PHE A 61 -5.53 -17.79 51.05
N MET A 62 -5.35 -18.59 52.10
CA MET A 62 -5.36 -18.11 53.49
C MET A 62 -4.22 -17.11 53.78
N ASP A 63 -3.03 -17.36 53.23
CA ASP A 63 -1.83 -16.55 53.51
C ASP A 63 -1.54 -15.50 52.43
N ILE A 64 -2.49 -15.19 51.54
CA ILE A 64 -2.27 -14.29 50.39
C ILE A 64 -1.82 -12.87 50.81
N HIS A 65 -2.20 -12.43 52.01
CA HIS A 65 -1.80 -11.15 52.59
C HIS A 65 -0.32 -11.10 52.99
N SER A 66 0.32 -12.25 53.20
CA SER A 66 1.75 -12.35 53.53
C SER A 66 2.66 -12.02 52.35
N LEU A 67 2.14 -12.12 51.11
CA LEU A 67 2.92 -11.87 49.90
C LEU A 67 3.17 -10.37 49.73
N SER A 68 4.40 -9.91 49.98
CA SER A 68 4.72 -8.48 49.94
C SER A 68 4.76 -7.88 48.54
N SER A 69 5.07 -8.65 47.49
CA SER A 69 5.15 -8.14 46.12
C SER A 69 4.69 -9.17 45.07
N PRO A 70 3.92 -8.74 44.05
CA PRO A 70 3.47 -9.60 42.95
C PRO A 70 4.61 -10.30 42.21
N LYS A 71 5.82 -9.71 42.22
CA LYS A 71 7.01 -10.27 41.56
C LYS A 71 7.44 -11.61 42.15
N TYR A 72 7.11 -11.88 43.41
CA TYR A 72 7.52 -13.10 44.12
C TYR A 72 6.43 -14.17 44.19
N LEU A 73 5.27 -13.95 43.55
CA LEU A 73 4.12 -14.86 43.62
C LEU A 73 4.51 -16.32 43.34
N LEU A 74 5.23 -16.58 42.24
CA LEU A 74 5.61 -17.94 41.87
C LEU A 74 6.60 -18.56 42.88
N SER A 75 7.63 -17.81 43.29
CA SER A 75 8.61 -18.29 44.27
C SER A 75 7.99 -18.55 45.64
N TRP A 76 7.00 -17.76 46.02
CA TRP A 76 6.27 -17.93 47.27
C TRP A 76 5.35 -19.16 47.22
N LEU A 77 4.62 -19.37 46.12
CA LEU A 77 3.85 -20.60 45.89
C LEU A 77 4.74 -21.84 45.91
N ASP A 78 5.92 -21.77 45.29
CA ASP A 78 6.90 -22.86 45.31
C ASP A 78 7.38 -23.16 46.74
N GLN A 79 7.55 -22.14 47.58
CA GLN A 79 7.91 -22.32 48.99
C GLN A 79 6.82 -23.04 49.78
N ILE A 80 5.55 -22.66 49.58
CA ILE A 80 4.41 -23.34 50.22
C ILE A 80 4.34 -24.80 49.77
N ARG A 81 4.48 -25.05 48.45
CA ARG A 81 4.52 -26.42 47.90
C ARG A 81 5.62 -27.24 48.56
N CYS A 82 6.85 -26.75 48.59
CA CYS A 82 7.99 -27.45 49.20
C CYS A 82 7.73 -27.79 50.67
N ASN A 83 7.15 -26.87 51.45
CA ASN A 83 6.80 -27.11 52.85
C ASN A 83 5.77 -28.25 52.98
N ILE A 84 4.69 -28.21 52.18
CA ILE A 84 3.62 -29.22 52.20
C ILE A 84 4.15 -30.60 51.77
N CYS A 85 4.92 -30.66 50.67
CA CYS A 85 5.52 -31.92 50.21
C CYS A 85 6.51 -32.48 51.25
N ALA A 86 7.28 -31.64 51.94
CA ALA A 86 8.21 -32.08 52.98
C ALA A 86 7.48 -32.65 54.21
N GLU A 87 6.38 -32.02 54.66
CA GLU A 87 5.52 -32.56 55.71
C GLU A 87 4.94 -33.92 55.32
N PHE A 88 4.48 -34.04 54.08
CA PHE A 88 3.95 -35.29 53.55
C PHE A 88 5.02 -36.40 53.56
N CYS A 89 6.21 -36.14 53.02
CA CYS A 89 7.32 -37.10 53.01
C CYS A 89 7.70 -37.59 54.41
N LYS A 90 7.70 -36.70 55.42
CA LYS A 90 7.93 -37.08 56.83
C LYS A 90 6.84 -38.01 57.38
N THR A 91 5.61 -37.87 56.89
CA THR A 91 4.45 -38.67 57.33
C THR A 91 4.45 -40.05 56.64
N VAL A 92 4.80 -40.11 55.35
CA VAL A 92 4.89 -41.36 54.58
C VAL A 92 6.07 -42.24 55.00
N GLN A 93 7.22 -41.67 55.38
CA GLN A 93 8.35 -42.45 55.87
C GLN A 93 8.03 -43.30 57.13
N LYS A 94 6.94 -42.98 57.85
CA LYS A 94 6.45 -43.77 58.99
C LYS A 94 5.52 -44.94 58.60
N THR A 95 5.05 -44.98 57.35
CA THR A 95 3.97 -45.89 56.91
C THR A 95 4.25 -46.34 55.48
N SER A 96 5.31 -47.13 55.26
CA SER A 96 5.66 -47.59 53.92
C SER A 96 4.83 -48.80 53.49
N SER A 97 4.18 -48.73 52.32
CA SER A 97 4.32 -49.69 51.20
C SER A 97 3.32 -49.44 50.06
N ARG A 98 3.80 -48.91 48.92
CA ARG A 98 3.53 -49.35 47.52
C ARG A 98 3.82 -48.20 46.56
N ASN A 99 4.74 -48.44 45.62
CA ASN A 99 4.98 -47.56 44.48
C ASN A 99 4.41 -48.22 43.21
N ILE A 100 3.56 -47.50 42.48
CA ILE A 100 3.24 -47.80 41.08
C ILE A 100 3.73 -46.59 40.27
N PRO A 101 4.59 -46.75 39.27
CA PRO A 101 5.09 -45.61 38.49
C PRO A 101 4.02 -45.07 37.54
N ILE A 102 3.77 -43.75 37.57
CA ILE A 102 2.87 -43.06 36.64
C ILE A 102 3.58 -42.77 35.31
N SER A 103 2.89 -43.03 34.20
CA SER A 103 3.35 -42.71 32.84
C SER A 103 3.24 -41.20 32.56
N HIS A 104 4.29 -40.61 31.97
CA HIS A 104 4.39 -39.16 31.67
C HIS A 104 3.22 -38.56 30.86
N LYS A 105 2.41 -39.38 30.18
CA LYS A 105 1.26 -38.93 29.37
C LYS A 105 -0.02 -38.68 30.20
N GLU A 106 -0.08 -39.15 31.45
CA GLU A 106 -1.24 -39.07 32.36
C GLU A 106 -1.22 -37.85 33.30
N ALA A 107 -0.18 -37.02 33.25
CA ALA A 107 0.02 -35.87 34.13
C ALA A 107 -0.71 -34.58 33.67
N ALA A 108 -1.61 -34.67 32.67
CA ALA A 108 -2.44 -33.54 32.27
C ALA A 108 -3.72 -33.50 33.12
N LEU A 109 -3.85 -32.47 33.96
CA LEU A 109 -5.08 -32.21 34.69
C LEU A 109 -6.11 -31.57 33.75
N ASP A 110 -7.32 -32.14 33.68
CA ASP A 110 -8.40 -31.57 32.90
C ASP A 110 -9.03 -30.35 33.59
N ALA A 111 -9.55 -29.41 32.80
CA ALA A 111 -10.13 -28.17 33.32
C ALA A 111 -11.34 -28.38 34.24
N PHE A 112 -12.07 -29.49 34.08
CA PHE A 112 -13.21 -29.81 34.96
C PHE A 112 -12.73 -30.20 36.37
N THR A 113 -11.72 -31.07 36.48
CA THR A 113 -11.10 -31.41 37.77
C THR A 113 -10.41 -30.19 38.38
N ALA A 114 -9.72 -29.37 37.58
CA ALA A 114 -9.11 -28.13 38.06
C ALA A 114 -10.15 -27.14 38.63
N ASN A 115 -11.31 -26.98 37.97
CA ASN A 115 -12.44 -26.19 38.46
C ASN A 115 -12.97 -26.67 39.82
N ARG A 116 -13.06 -28.00 40.00
CA ARG A 116 -13.50 -28.58 41.28
C ARG A 116 -12.51 -28.28 42.41
N ILE A 117 -11.21 -28.36 42.16
CA ILE A 117 -10.17 -28.03 43.15
C ILE A 117 -10.25 -26.56 43.53
N LEU A 118 -10.37 -25.66 42.55
CA LEU A 118 -10.53 -24.23 42.79
C LEU A 118 -11.77 -23.95 43.66
N THR A 119 -12.92 -24.52 43.28
CA THR A 119 -14.18 -24.32 44.02
C THR A 119 -14.05 -24.79 45.46
N ASN A 120 -13.43 -25.95 45.68
CA ASN A 120 -13.19 -26.48 47.02
C ASN A 120 -12.23 -25.60 47.82
N ALA A 121 -11.12 -25.13 47.22
CA ALA A 121 -10.16 -24.25 47.88
C ALA A 121 -10.79 -22.94 48.32
N LEU A 122 -11.58 -22.30 47.45
CA LEU A 122 -12.30 -21.06 47.76
C LEU A 122 -13.30 -21.27 48.89
N ALA A 123 -14.07 -22.37 48.85
CA ALA A 123 -15.04 -22.71 49.88
C ALA A 123 -14.40 -22.94 51.25
N VAL A 124 -13.27 -23.65 51.30
CA VAL A 124 -12.52 -23.88 52.56
C VAL A 124 -12.00 -22.56 53.15
N CYS A 125 -11.62 -21.62 52.31
CA CYS A 125 -11.12 -20.31 52.74
C CYS A 125 -12.24 -19.29 53.02
N GLY A 126 -13.51 -19.65 52.84
CA GLY A 126 -14.65 -18.74 53.00
C GLY A 126 -14.69 -17.61 51.95
N ILE A 127 -14.07 -17.81 50.79
CA ILE A 127 -14.02 -16.84 49.69
C ILE A 127 -15.23 -17.07 48.77
N ALA A 128 -15.77 -15.99 48.18
CA ALA A 128 -16.85 -16.10 47.21
C ALA A 128 -16.45 -16.99 46.03
N PRO A 129 -17.38 -17.81 45.49
CA PRO A 129 -17.09 -18.63 44.31
C PRO A 129 -16.76 -17.77 43.10
N SER A 130 -15.91 -18.29 42.21
CA SER A 130 -15.63 -17.65 40.93
C SER A 130 -16.83 -17.76 39.99
N ASP A 131 -17.21 -16.66 39.36
CA ASP A 131 -18.27 -16.63 38.33
C ASP A 131 -17.75 -17.16 36.98
N VAL A 132 -16.43 -17.11 36.78
CA VAL A 132 -15.77 -17.53 35.54
C VAL A 132 -15.09 -18.89 35.78
N PRO A 133 -15.38 -19.91 34.95
CA PRO A 133 -14.75 -21.20 35.10
C PRO A 133 -13.33 -21.20 34.49
N VAL A 134 -12.49 -22.09 35.01
CA VAL A 134 -11.05 -22.24 34.68
C VAL A 134 -10.81 -22.45 33.19
N ASP A 135 -11.66 -23.18 32.47
CA ASP A 135 -11.55 -23.39 31.01
C ASP A 135 -11.70 -22.09 30.21
N VAL A 136 -12.62 -21.21 30.62
CA VAL A 136 -12.79 -19.90 29.99
C VAL A 136 -11.57 -19.01 30.30
N LEU A 137 -11.04 -19.05 31.53
CA LEU A 137 -9.84 -18.31 31.89
C LEU A 137 -8.60 -18.82 31.12
N GLU A 138 -8.46 -20.13 30.90
CA GLU A 138 -7.39 -20.71 30.09
C GLU A 138 -7.42 -20.24 28.64
N THR A 139 -8.61 -20.24 28.04
CA THR A 139 -8.76 -19.74 26.66
C THR A 139 -8.40 -18.27 26.58
N TRP A 140 -8.86 -17.45 27.53
CA TRP A 140 -8.54 -16.02 27.59
C TRP A 140 -7.05 -15.76 27.79
N MET A 141 -6.39 -16.45 28.72
CA MET A 141 -4.95 -16.34 28.94
C MET A 141 -4.13 -16.81 27.73
N ASN A 142 -4.64 -17.77 26.94
CA ASN A 142 -3.97 -18.17 25.69
C ASN A 142 -3.91 -17.02 24.68
N TYR A 143 -4.92 -16.13 24.63
CA TYR A 143 -4.91 -14.96 23.74
C TYR A 143 -3.90 -13.88 24.17
N THR A 144 -3.53 -13.81 25.45
CA THR A 144 -2.55 -12.85 25.98
C THR A 144 -1.12 -13.39 26.00
N LYS A 145 -0.89 -14.66 25.58
CA LYS A 145 0.45 -15.25 25.53
C LYS A 145 1.38 -14.50 24.57
N PRO A 146 2.67 -14.30 24.94
CA PRO A 146 3.64 -13.53 24.15
C PRO A 146 3.99 -14.16 22.78
N GLY A 147 3.57 -15.40 22.50
CA GLY A 147 3.73 -16.02 21.18
C GLY A 147 2.89 -15.34 20.08
N ILE A 148 1.79 -14.67 20.43
CA ILE A 148 0.86 -14.04 19.48
C ILE A 148 1.40 -12.72 18.93
N TYR A 149 2.42 -12.10 19.55
CA TYR A 149 3.08 -10.92 18.98
C TYR A 149 3.63 -11.18 17.58
N ARG A 150 4.18 -12.36 17.32
CA ARG A 150 4.68 -12.74 15.98
C ARG A 150 3.55 -12.78 14.95
N VAL A 151 2.40 -13.35 15.34
CA VAL A 151 1.21 -13.41 14.48
C VAL A 151 0.66 -12.01 14.21
N ARG A 152 0.64 -11.12 15.22
CA ARG A 152 0.24 -9.72 15.05
C ARG A 152 1.14 -8.99 14.06
N TYR A 153 2.47 -9.14 14.16
CA TYR A 153 3.40 -8.56 13.18
C TYR A 153 3.16 -9.08 11.76
N LEU A 154 2.91 -10.39 11.60
CA LEU A 154 2.58 -10.97 10.30
C LEU A 154 1.29 -10.36 9.72
N ILE A 155 0.24 -10.21 10.53
CA ILE A 155 -1.01 -9.58 10.11
C ILE A 155 -0.78 -8.13 9.71
N TYR A 156 -0.03 -7.35 10.49
CA TYR A 156 0.28 -5.96 10.14
C TYR A 156 1.09 -5.85 8.85
N SER A 157 2.07 -6.73 8.64
CA SER A 157 2.82 -6.75 7.38
C SER A 157 1.95 -7.11 6.18
N MET A 158 1.04 -8.08 6.34
CA MET A 158 0.12 -8.48 5.28
C MET A 158 -0.86 -7.36 4.94
N LEU A 159 -1.38 -6.67 5.96
CA LEU A 159 -2.24 -5.49 5.78
C LEU A 159 -1.49 -4.36 5.07
N ALA A 160 -0.25 -4.08 5.47
CA ALA A 160 0.59 -3.06 4.82
C ALA A 160 0.84 -3.38 3.34
N ILE A 161 1.13 -4.64 3.01
CA ILE A 161 1.29 -5.10 1.62
C ILE A 161 -0.02 -4.93 0.84
N LEU A 162 -1.16 -5.29 1.44
CA LEU A 162 -2.47 -5.15 0.79
C LEU A 162 -2.80 -3.69 0.47
N VAL A 163 -2.49 -2.76 1.39
CA VAL A 163 -2.68 -1.31 1.19
C VAL A 163 -1.72 -0.75 0.13
N LEU A 164 -0.50 -1.30 0.02
CA LEU A 164 0.48 -0.87 -0.98
C LEU A 164 0.25 -1.46 -2.38
N LEU A 165 -0.51 -2.56 -2.49
CA LEU A 165 -0.79 -3.25 -3.74
C LEU A 165 -1.33 -2.36 -4.89
N PRO A 166 -2.28 -1.43 -4.68
CA PRO A 166 -2.75 -0.55 -5.77
C PRO A 166 -1.63 0.33 -6.36
N LEU A 167 -0.58 0.67 -5.62
CA LEU A 167 0.54 1.46 -6.15
C LEU A 167 1.30 0.75 -7.28
N LEU A 168 1.25 -0.58 -7.34
CA LEU A 168 1.87 -1.35 -8.44
C LEU A 168 1.18 -1.13 -9.80
N PHE A 169 -0.07 -0.68 -9.79
CA PHE A 169 -0.89 -0.51 -11.01
C PHE A 169 -1.09 0.96 -11.41
N VAL A 170 -0.53 1.90 -10.65
CA VAL A 170 -0.59 3.33 -10.98
C VAL A 170 0.27 3.60 -12.21
N LYS A 171 -0.37 4.08 -13.29
CA LYS A 171 0.31 4.44 -14.55
C LYS A 171 0.66 5.93 -14.57
N PRO A 172 1.80 6.32 -15.16
CA PRO A 172 2.11 7.73 -15.42
C PRO A 172 1.23 8.30 -16.55
N SER A 173 1.07 9.61 -16.60
CA SER A 173 0.39 10.35 -17.67
C SER A 173 1.31 11.44 -18.23
N VAL A 174 1.13 11.78 -19.51
CA VAL A 174 1.94 12.77 -20.23
C VAL A 174 1.03 13.73 -20.97
N LYS A 175 1.38 15.02 -20.94
CA LYS A 175 0.81 16.07 -21.80
C LYS A 175 1.93 16.76 -22.57
N ALA A 176 1.73 16.99 -23.86
CA ALA A 176 2.62 17.77 -24.72
C ALA A 176 1.88 19.04 -25.15
N GLU A 177 2.58 20.17 -25.12
CA GLU A 177 2.10 21.45 -25.65
C GLU A 177 3.14 21.98 -26.65
N TRP A 178 2.66 22.49 -27.77
CA TRP A 178 3.51 23.16 -28.75
C TRP A 178 3.93 24.53 -28.21
N THR A 179 5.24 24.80 -28.19
CA THR A 179 5.80 26.02 -27.62
C THR A 179 6.37 26.99 -28.65
N GLY A 180 6.40 26.60 -29.94
CA GLY A 180 6.86 27.46 -31.02
C GLY A 180 7.83 26.78 -31.98
N SER A 181 8.56 27.60 -32.74
CA SER A 181 9.68 27.18 -33.59
C SER A 181 10.99 27.69 -32.99
N GLY A 182 11.95 26.79 -32.78
CA GLY A 182 13.27 27.08 -32.23
C GLY A 182 14.40 26.85 -33.25
N GLU A 183 15.66 26.93 -32.80
CA GLU A 183 16.80 26.54 -33.64
C GLU A 183 16.74 25.04 -33.97
N GLY A 184 16.53 24.71 -35.24
CA GLY A 184 16.54 23.32 -35.73
C GLY A 184 15.17 22.66 -35.90
N GLY A 185 14.06 23.34 -35.61
CA GLY A 185 12.72 22.82 -35.90
C GLY A 185 11.62 23.33 -34.96
N ALA A 186 10.48 22.61 -34.96
CA ALA A 186 9.37 22.89 -34.06
C ALA A 186 9.66 22.33 -32.67
N GLU A 187 9.37 23.12 -31.64
CA GLU A 187 9.71 22.82 -30.27
C GLU A 187 8.46 22.48 -29.45
N TYR A 188 8.55 21.40 -28.68
CA TYR A 188 7.46 20.91 -27.84
C TYR A 188 7.91 20.82 -26.39
N SER A 189 7.08 21.38 -25.50
CA SER A 189 7.22 21.22 -24.06
C SER A 189 6.36 20.06 -23.57
N LEU A 190 6.99 19.14 -22.83
CA LEU A 190 6.40 17.91 -22.33
C LEU A 190 6.30 17.98 -20.81
N SER A 191 5.07 17.91 -20.29
CA SER A 191 4.80 17.90 -18.86
C SER A 191 4.29 16.52 -18.41
N ILE A 192 5.05 15.87 -17.53
CA ILE A 192 4.76 14.52 -17.04
C ILE A 192 4.01 14.58 -15.72
N HIS A 193 2.81 14.03 -15.70
CA HIS A 193 1.97 13.93 -14.51
C HIS A 193 1.94 12.48 -14.02
N SER A 194 2.67 12.20 -12.94
CA SER A 194 2.70 10.88 -12.31
C SER A 194 2.60 10.96 -10.79
N LEU A 195 1.84 10.04 -10.18
CA LEU A 195 1.80 9.87 -8.73
C LEU A 195 3.11 9.26 -8.19
N LEU A 196 3.76 8.42 -9.00
CA LEU A 196 5.01 7.76 -8.65
C LEU A 196 6.22 8.45 -9.31
N PRO A 197 7.43 8.31 -8.74
CA PRO A 197 8.65 8.75 -9.40
C PRO A 197 8.81 8.10 -10.78
N VAL A 198 9.28 8.90 -11.73
CA VAL A 198 9.57 8.47 -13.11
C VAL A 198 10.99 7.94 -13.16
N SER A 199 11.19 6.75 -13.75
CA SER A 199 12.52 6.14 -13.90
C SER A 199 13.20 6.57 -15.20
N SER A 200 12.44 6.69 -16.30
CA SER A 200 12.96 7.07 -17.61
C SER A 200 11.87 7.66 -18.51
N VAL A 201 12.30 8.49 -19.45
CA VAL A 201 11.47 9.11 -20.48
C VAL A 201 12.22 8.98 -21.80
N SER A 202 11.54 8.54 -22.85
CA SER A 202 12.09 8.46 -24.20
C SER A 202 11.10 9.02 -25.21
N ALA A 203 11.62 9.51 -26.33
CA ALA A 203 10.85 10.02 -27.45
C ALA A 203 11.29 9.32 -28.74
N GLU A 204 10.33 9.02 -29.59
CA GLU A 204 10.55 8.50 -30.94
C GLU A 204 9.76 9.35 -31.93
N LEU A 205 10.42 9.89 -32.95
CA LEU A 205 9.79 10.62 -34.05
C LEU A 205 9.75 9.70 -35.27
N ASN A 206 8.57 9.38 -35.78
CA ASN A 206 8.38 8.46 -36.90
C ASN A 206 9.09 7.10 -36.70
N GLY A 207 9.18 6.63 -35.45
CA GLY A 207 9.85 5.40 -35.06
C GLY A 207 11.39 5.48 -34.92
N SER A 208 11.99 6.66 -35.12
CA SER A 208 13.42 6.90 -34.86
C SER A 208 13.63 7.62 -33.53
N PRO A 209 14.69 7.31 -32.76
CA PRO A 209 14.94 7.98 -31.48
C PRO A 209 15.05 9.50 -31.67
N ALA A 210 14.26 10.26 -30.94
CA ALA A 210 14.30 11.71 -30.92
C ALA A 210 15.03 12.22 -29.67
N ASP A 211 15.82 13.28 -29.84
CA ASP A 211 16.53 13.90 -28.73
C ASP A 211 15.55 14.57 -27.77
N LEU A 212 15.75 14.29 -26.48
CA LEU A 212 14.90 14.76 -25.40
C LEU A 212 15.76 15.42 -24.33
N GLU A 213 15.62 16.74 -24.20
CA GLU A 213 16.34 17.51 -23.20
C GLU A 213 15.50 17.65 -21.93
N LYS A 214 16.15 17.51 -20.77
CA LYS A 214 15.48 17.72 -19.49
C LYS A 214 15.52 19.21 -19.12
N ALA A 215 14.39 19.89 -19.33
CA ALA A 215 14.25 21.31 -18.98
C ALA A 215 14.03 21.55 -17.47
N GLY A 216 13.42 20.58 -16.76
CA GLY A 216 13.08 20.76 -15.35
C GLY A 216 12.67 19.48 -14.62
N TYR A 217 12.01 19.64 -13.46
CA TYR A 217 11.41 18.51 -12.76
C TYR A 217 10.12 18.09 -13.45
N ARG A 218 10.13 16.92 -14.11
CA ARG A 218 9.02 16.39 -14.93
C ARG A 218 8.67 17.23 -16.15
N GLU A 219 9.59 18.08 -16.57
CA GLU A 219 9.50 18.91 -17.77
C GLU A 219 10.62 18.53 -18.72
N TYR A 220 10.24 18.26 -19.97
CA TYR A 220 11.14 17.84 -21.02
C TYR A 220 10.87 18.66 -22.28
N ARG A 221 11.91 18.82 -23.10
CA ARG A 221 11.88 19.54 -24.35
C ARG A 221 12.23 18.57 -25.46
N ALA A 222 11.40 18.54 -26.50
CA ALA A 222 11.67 17.78 -27.71
C ALA A 222 11.71 18.75 -28.90
N VAL A 223 12.70 18.55 -29.78
CA VAL A 223 12.83 19.30 -31.03
C VAL A 223 12.48 18.35 -32.17
N ALA A 224 11.47 18.72 -32.96
CA ALA A 224 11.06 17.96 -34.14
C ALA A 224 11.47 18.71 -35.41
N GLY A 225 12.34 18.10 -36.20
CA GLY A 225 12.81 18.64 -37.47
C GLY A 225 11.84 18.44 -38.65
N GLU A 226 10.85 17.55 -38.49
CA GLU A 226 9.92 17.17 -39.56
C GLU A 226 8.52 16.90 -38.99
N ASN A 227 7.49 16.95 -39.85
CA ASN A 227 6.15 16.50 -39.51
C ASN A 227 6.14 14.98 -39.27
N GLY A 228 5.23 14.51 -38.42
CA GLY A 228 5.14 13.08 -38.12
C GLY A 228 4.47 12.77 -36.81
N THR A 229 4.55 11.52 -36.38
CA THR A 229 4.02 11.09 -35.09
C THR A 229 5.17 11.01 -34.08
N LEU A 230 5.02 11.76 -32.98
CA LEU A 230 5.93 11.75 -31.84
C LEU A 230 5.38 10.85 -30.74
N ASP A 231 6.05 9.73 -30.52
CA ASP A 231 5.72 8.76 -29.48
C ASP A 231 6.55 9.02 -28.23
N ILE A 232 5.89 9.45 -27.16
CA ILE A 232 6.52 9.69 -25.87
C ILE A 232 6.24 8.52 -24.94
N THR A 233 7.29 7.81 -24.55
CA THR A 233 7.20 6.67 -23.64
C THR A 233 7.78 7.03 -22.27
N VAL A 234 6.97 6.85 -21.23
CA VAL A 234 7.34 7.13 -19.83
C VAL A 234 7.26 5.87 -19.01
N ARG A 235 8.32 5.60 -18.24
CA ARG A 235 8.40 4.47 -17.33
C ARG A 235 8.45 4.96 -15.88
N SER A 236 7.61 4.40 -15.03
CA SER A 236 7.60 4.66 -13.58
C SER A 236 8.43 3.65 -12.81
N VAL A 237 8.82 3.98 -11.57
CA VAL A 237 9.61 3.09 -10.69
C VAL A 237 8.91 1.76 -10.34
N ASN A 238 7.58 1.70 -10.45
CA ASN A 238 6.81 0.46 -10.31
C ASN A 238 6.84 -0.43 -11.57
N GLY A 239 7.59 -0.05 -12.60
CA GLY A 239 7.73 -0.79 -13.86
C GLY A 239 6.63 -0.51 -14.89
N GLN A 240 5.56 0.22 -14.53
CA GLN A 240 4.50 0.58 -15.48
C GLN A 240 5.03 1.54 -16.55
N THR A 241 4.65 1.29 -17.80
CA THR A 241 4.93 2.14 -18.94
C THR A 241 3.65 2.76 -19.47
N TYR A 242 3.76 3.99 -19.99
CA TYR A 242 2.70 4.66 -20.72
C TYR A 242 3.32 5.32 -21.95
N THR A 243 2.75 5.04 -23.12
CA THR A 243 3.15 5.64 -24.40
C THR A 243 1.99 6.50 -24.89
N ARG A 244 2.30 7.71 -25.33
CA ARG A 244 1.34 8.61 -25.95
C ARG A 244 1.91 9.19 -27.23
N SER A 245 1.16 9.02 -28.30
CA SER A 245 1.43 9.54 -29.63
C SER A 245 0.85 10.94 -29.79
N TYR A 246 1.62 11.83 -30.40
CA TYR A 246 1.21 13.17 -30.79
C TYR A 246 1.48 13.35 -32.28
N ASP A 247 0.44 13.71 -33.04
CA ASP A 247 0.62 14.04 -34.44
C ASP A 247 1.13 15.49 -34.55
N LEU A 248 2.37 15.63 -35.00
CA LEU A 248 3.03 16.89 -35.22
C LEU A 248 2.77 17.33 -36.67
N THR A 249 2.00 18.40 -36.82
CA THR A 249 1.79 19.11 -38.09
C THR A 249 2.23 20.59 -38.02
N PRO A 250 3.41 20.93 -37.45
CA PRO A 250 3.84 22.32 -37.36
C PRO A 250 4.33 22.92 -38.68
N PHE A 251 4.66 22.11 -39.68
CA PHE A 251 5.15 22.58 -40.98
C PHE A 251 4.02 22.47 -42.03
N ASP A 252 3.55 23.60 -42.53
CA ASP A 252 2.69 23.61 -43.72
C ASP A 252 3.56 23.42 -44.97
N THR A 253 3.35 22.31 -45.67
CA THR A 253 4.10 21.94 -46.88
C THR A 253 3.22 21.88 -48.13
N GLU A 254 1.94 22.23 -48.02
CA GLU A 254 1.00 22.11 -49.12
C GLU A 254 0.79 23.47 -49.81
N PRO A 255 0.98 23.59 -51.14
CA PRO A 255 0.69 24.84 -51.82
C PRO A 255 -0.82 25.13 -51.86
N PRO A 256 -1.22 26.41 -51.98
CA PRO A 256 -2.61 26.78 -52.23
C PRO A 256 -3.21 26.04 -53.44
N VAL A 257 -4.51 25.72 -53.38
CA VAL A 257 -5.19 24.97 -54.44
C VAL A 257 -6.16 25.88 -55.20
N LEU A 258 -6.07 25.86 -56.53
CA LEU A 258 -7.05 26.53 -57.38
C LEU A 258 -8.37 25.74 -57.38
N ILE A 259 -9.47 26.38 -56.95
CA ILE A 259 -10.80 25.77 -56.89
C ILE A 259 -11.59 26.07 -58.17
N THR A 260 -11.62 27.34 -58.59
CA THR A 260 -12.31 27.77 -59.79
C THR A 260 -11.52 28.84 -60.52
N SER A 261 -11.58 28.82 -61.85
CA SER A 261 -11.18 29.91 -62.71
C SER A 261 -12.34 30.29 -63.63
N ASP A 262 -12.75 31.56 -63.57
CA ASP A 262 -13.87 32.10 -64.34
C ASP A 262 -13.42 33.38 -65.05
N ARG A 263 -13.83 33.58 -66.30
CA ARG A 263 -13.58 34.83 -67.03
C ARG A 263 -14.91 35.51 -67.33
N ARG A 264 -15.13 36.71 -66.79
CA ARG A 264 -16.38 37.46 -66.95
C ARG A 264 -16.08 38.96 -66.99
N SER A 265 -16.81 39.68 -67.84
CA SER A 265 -16.72 41.15 -67.94
C SER A 265 -15.30 41.71 -68.11
N GLY A 266 -14.46 41.05 -68.91
CA GLY A 266 -13.08 41.49 -69.18
C GLY A 266 -12.09 41.28 -68.03
N LYS A 267 -12.44 40.46 -67.02
CA LYS A 267 -11.59 40.13 -65.86
C LYS A 267 -11.51 38.63 -65.64
N ILE A 268 -10.44 38.18 -64.97
CA ILE A 268 -10.21 36.80 -64.58
C ILE A 268 -10.41 36.68 -63.07
N TYR A 269 -11.27 35.77 -62.66
CA TYR A 269 -11.61 35.48 -61.26
C TYR A 269 -11.02 34.11 -60.91
N LEU A 270 -10.10 34.08 -59.96
CA LEU A 270 -9.54 32.85 -59.41
C LEU A 270 -10.00 32.70 -57.97
N THR A 271 -10.56 31.55 -57.63
CA THR A 271 -10.84 31.20 -56.23
C THR A 271 -9.79 30.22 -55.78
N VAL A 272 -9.01 30.60 -54.78
CA VAL A 272 -7.92 29.79 -54.22
C VAL A 272 -8.29 29.40 -52.79
N ARG A 273 -8.00 28.15 -52.43
CA ARG A 273 -8.18 27.65 -51.07
C ARG A 273 -6.86 27.22 -50.49
N GLU A 274 -6.66 27.58 -49.23
CA GLU A 274 -5.52 27.23 -48.40
C GLU A 274 -6.10 26.68 -47.07
N THR A 275 -5.41 25.74 -46.41
CA THR A 275 -5.95 24.96 -45.29
C THR A 275 -5.28 25.25 -43.94
N TYR A 276 -4.05 25.77 -43.93
CA TYR A 276 -3.18 25.84 -42.75
C TYR A 276 -2.58 27.23 -42.52
N SER A 277 -1.80 27.80 -43.46
CA SER A 277 -1.00 29.01 -43.23
C SER A 277 -1.64 30.32 -43.69
N GLY A 278 -2.69 30.27 -44.48
CA GLY A 278 -3.31 31.38 -45.19
C GLY A 278 -2.52 31.82 -46.43
N ILE A 279 -3.19 32.51 -47.35
CA ILE A 279 -2.58 33.04 -48.58
C ILE A 279 -1.80 34.32 -48.29
N ASP A 280 -0.57 34.43 -48.82
CA ASP A 280 0.21 35.66 -48.82
C ASP A 280 -0.17 36.51 -50.05
N TYR A 281 -1.17 37.37 -49.87
CA TYR A 281 -1.69 38.24 -50.94
C TYR A 281 -0.69 39.30 -51.41
N GLU A 282 0.18 39.78 -50.51
CA GLU A 282 1.18 40.80 -50.83
C GLU A 282 2.38 40.19 -51.58
N GLY A 283 2.64 38.90 -51.38
CA GLY A 283 3.68 38.13 -52.07
C GLY A 283 3.31 37.64 -53.48
N ILE A 284 2.10 37.95 -53.99
CA ILE A 284 1.69 37.51 -55.34
C ILE A 284 2.59 38.17 -56.41
N THR A 285 3.17 37.34 -57.28
CA THR A 285 4.10 37.79 -58.33
C THR A 285 3.67 37.36 -59.74
N GLY A 286 4.22 38.04 -60.77
CA GLY A 286 3.90 37.81 -62.18
C GLY A 286 2.86 38.81 -62.72
N LEU A 287 1.68 38.83 -62.11
CA LEU A 287 0.64 39.84 -62.34
C LEU A 287 0.00 40.20 -61.00
N THR A 288 -0.18 41.49 -60.73
CA THR A 288 -0.80 41.94 -59.48
C THR A 288 -2.33 41.87 -59.61
N PRO A 289 -3.04 41.30 -58.62
CA PRO A 289 -4.50 41.32 -58.63
C PRO A 289 -5.04 42.75 -58.46
N GLU A 290 -6.13 43.09 -59.15
CA GLU A 290 -6.84 44.36 -58.95
C GLU A 290 -7.56 44.40 -57.60
N SER A 291 -8.02 43.24 -57.12
CA SER A 291 -8.68 43.10 -55.83
C SER A 291 -8.60 41.66 -55.34
N TYR A 292 -8.61 41.50 -54.02
CA TYR A 292 -8.69 40.19 -53.37
C TYR A 292 -9.68 40.22 -52.21
N ASP A 293 -10.33 39.08 -51.94
CA ASP A 293 -11.19 38.87 -50.78
C ASP A 293 -10.58 37.77 -49.89
N PRO A 294 -10.00 38.13 -48.72
CA PRO A 294 -9.40 37.17 -47.80
C PRO A 294 -10.38 36.14 -47.23
N GLN A 295 -11.69 36.44 -47.16
CA GLN A 295 -12.67 35.51 -46.59
C GLN A 295 -13.08 34.42 -47.57
N SER A 296 -13.23 34.76 -48.85
CA SER A 296 -13.61 33.81 -49.89
C SER A 296 -12.43 33.21 -50.66
N GLY A 297 -11.22 33.75 -50.49
CA GLY A 297 -10.04 33.38 -51.28
C GLY A 297 -10.13 33.80 -52.75
N LEU A 298 -10.93 34.84 -53.04
CA LEU A 298 -11.16 35.31 -54.41
C LEU A 298 -10.07 36.31 -54.81
N LEU A 299 -9.44 36.08 -55.95
CA LEU A 299 -8.48 36.96 -56.60
C LEU A 299 -9.03 37.42 -57.95
N VAL A 300 -8.98 38.72 -58.21
CA VAL A 300 -9.44 39.29 -59.48
C VAL A 300 -8.27 39.91 -60.23
N PHE A 301 -7.99 39.39 -61.43
CA PHE A 301 -6.91 39.85 -62.29
C PHE A 301 -7.45 40.55 -63.54
N PRO A 302 -6.73 41.55 -64.08
CA PRO A 302 -6.98 42.03 -65.42
C PRO A 302 -6.62 40.94 -66.44
N VAL A 303 -7.27 40.97 -67.60
CA VAL A 303 -6.85 40.12 -68.72
C VAL A 303 -5.50 40.64 -69.23
N PRO A 304 -4.44 39.81 -69.28
CA PRO A 304 -3.12 40.26 -69.73
C PRO A 304 -3.07 40.37 -71.26
N ASP A 305 -2.20 41.23 -71.81
CA ASP A 305 -2.03 41.39 -73.26
C ASP A 305 -1.26 40.22 -73.92
N ALA A 306 -0.57 39.42 -73.11
CA ALA A 306 0.17 38.23 -73.49
C ALA A 306 0.05 37.16 -72.39
N GLU A 307 0.47 35.93 -72.64
CA GLU A 307 0.43 34.88 -71.63
C GLU A 307 1.38 35.21 -70.46
N VAL A 308 0.85 35.24 -69.23
CA VAL A 308 1.60 35.57 -68.00
C VAL A 308 1.41 34.46 -66.97
N THR A 309 2.51 34.00 -66.38
CA THR A 309 2.48 33.08 -65.24
C THR A 309 2.40 33.86 -63.93
N VAL A 310 1.33 33.62 -63.17
CA VAL A 310 1.11 34.18 -61.83
C VAL A 310 1.51 33.15 -60.78
N LYS A 311 2.21 33.63 -59.76
CA LYS A 311 2.61 32.85 -58.59
C LYS A 311 1.91 33.39 -57.35
N ILE A 312 1.19 32.52 -56.65
CA ILE A 312 0.38 32.83 -55.48
C ILE A 312 0.99 32.06 -54.30
N PRO A 313 1.81 32.72 -53.46
CA PRO A 313 2.39 32.09 -52.27
C PRO A 313 1.38 32.00 -51.12
N ASP A 314 1.59 31.05 -50.22
CA ASP A 314 1.04 31.05 -48.87
C ASP A 314 2.02 31.69 -47.87
N ASN A 315 1.59 31.85 -46.61
CA ASN A 315 2.47 32.39 -45.56
C ASN A 315 3.55 31.40 -45.09
N ALA A 316 3.50 30.14 -45.51
CA ALA A 316 4.53 29.13 -45.26
C ALA A 316 5.61 29.07 -46.37
N GLY A 317 5.42 29.80 -47.47
CA GLY A 317 6.33 29.86 -48.61
C GLY A 317 6.05 28.83 -49.72
N ASN A 318 4.99 28.01 -49.62
CA ASN A 318 4.56 27.16 -50.72
C ASN A 318 3.80 28.01 -51.76
N THR A 319 3.93 27.67 -53.05
CA THR A 319 3.43 28.54 -54.13
C THR A 319 2.59 27.79 -55.15
N LEU A 320 1.37 28.29 -55.39
CA LEU A 320 0.53 27.91 -56.52
C LEU A 320 0.98 28.69 -57.76
N THR A 321 1.19 27.98 -58.88
CA THR A 321 1.54 28.60 -60.16
C THR A 321 0.39 28.44 -61.16
N VAL A 322 -0.09 29.54 -61.73
CA VAL A 322 -1.21 29.56 -62.69
C VAL A 322 -0.82 30.37 -63.92
N SER A 323 -1.05 29.85 -65.13
CA SER A 323 -0.88 30.60 -66.37
C SER A 323 -2.18 31.31 -66.76
N LEU A 324 -2.09 32.62 -67.00
CA LEU A 324 -3.18 33.46 -67.47
C LEU A 324 -2.94 33.82 -68.93
N SER A 325 -3.91 33.54 -69.79
CA SER A 325 -3.85 33.83 -71.23
C SER A 325 -4.73 35.03 -71.60
N PRO A 326 -4.37 35.76 -72.68
CA PRO A 326 -5.12 36.91 -73.19
C PRO A 326 -6.57 36.63 -73.57
#